data_AF-A0A660SS19-F1
#
_entry.id   AF-A0A660SS19-F1
#
_cell.length_a   1.000
_cell.length_b   1.000
_cell.length_c   1.000
_cell.angle_alpha   90.00
_cell.angle_beta   90.00
_cell.angle_gamma   90.00
#
_symmetry.space_group_name_H-M   'P 1'
#
loop_
_entity.id
_entity.type
_entity.pdbx_description
1 polymer ?
#
loop_
_entity_poly.entity_id
_entity_poly.type
_entity_poly.pdbx_seq_one_letter_code
_entity_poly.pdbx_strand_id
1 'polypeptide(L)'
;MADFERIRKECYWDLNVSEDDIRMILNGSDQKHKTSLLNKILENSTKLLLDLQLFPELQLKIMLENFTVPQFKHEYLYRRKNIAEAFFFDKNLEIDELKWQA
;
A
#
# COMPACT_ATOMS: atom_id res chain seq x y z
N MET A 1 -12.96 4.74 -9.73
CA MET A 1 -12.42 6.08 -9.40
C MET A 1 -11.80 6.00 -8.02
N ALA A 2 -10.68 6.69 -7.78
CA ALA A 2 -10.01 6.69 -6.48
C ALA A 2 -10.92 7.30 -5.40
N ASP A 3 -11.05 6.63 -4.26
CA ASP A 3 -11.86 7.06 -3.12
C ASP A 3 -10.96 7.72 -2.07
N PHE A 4 -10.58 8.97 -2.35
CA PHE A 4 -9.65 9.73 -1.49
C PHE A 4 -10.25 10.06 -0.13
N GLU A 5 -11.57 10.23 -0.03
CA GLU A 5 -12.25 10.44 1.23
C GLU A 5 -12.05 9.24 2.16
N ARG A 6 -12.20 8.01 1.65
CA ARG A 6 -11.92 6.80 2.42
C ARG A 6 -10.45 6.68 2.77
N ILE A 7 -9.52 6.90 1.83
CA ILE A 7 -8.08 6.85 2.13
C ILE A 7 -7.74 7.85 3.25
N ARG A 8 -8.29 9.06 3.20
CA ARG A 8 -8.13 10.06 4.27
C ARG A 8 -8.64 9.52 5.61
N LYS A 9 -9.87 9.00 5.64
CA LYS A 9 -10.51 8.47 6.86
C LYS A 9 -9.79 7.26 7.46
N GLU A 10 -9.30 6.34 6.62
CA GLU A 10 -8.69 5.08 7.07
C GLU A 10 -7.18 5.21 7.30
N CYS A 11 -6.47 5.87 6.39
CA CYS A 11 -5.00 5.91 6.37
C CYS A 11 -4.43 7.15 7.09
N TYR A 12 -5.22 8.21 7.27
CA TYR A 12 -4.82 9.45 7.93
C TYR A 12 -5.78 9.84 9.06
N TRP A 13 -6.38 8.85 9.75
CA TRP A 13 -7.33 9.07 10.85
C TRP A 13 -6.74 9.93 12.00
N ASP A 14 -5.41 9.93 12.14
CA ASP A 14 -4.63 10.61 13.17
C ASP A 14 -4.02 11.94 12.72
N LEU A 15 -4.16 12.32 11.44
CA LEU A 15 -3.47 13.47 10.84
C LEU A 15 -4.45 14.42 10.14
N ASN A 16 -4.12 15.72 10.14
CA ASN A 16 -4.88 16.71 9.40
C ASN A 16 -4.43 16.76 7.93
N VAL A 17 -4.88 15.77 7.16
CA VAL A 17 -4.60 15.62 5.72
C VAL A 17 -5.91 15.78 4.94
N SER A 18 -5.89 16.57 3.88
CA SER A 18 -7.02 16.74 2.96
C SER A 18 -6.94 15.75 1.78
N GLU A 19 -8.02 15.62 1.00
CA GLU A 19 -7.99 14.83 -0.23
C GLU A 19 -7.03 15.42 -1.27
N ASP A 20 -6.92 16.75 -1.33
CA ASP A 20 -6.01 17.44 -2.24
C ASP A 20 -4.55 17.20 -1.87
N ASP A 21 -4.22 17.09 -0.57
CA ASP A 21 -2.89 16.70 -0.12
C ASP A 21 -2.51 15.30 -0.63
N ILE A 22 -3.44 14.33 -0.55
CA ILE A 22 -3.21 12.97 -1.06
C ILE A 22 -2.97 13.00 -2.57
N ARG A 23 -3.74 13.80 -3.32
CA ARG A 23 -3.54 13.99 -4.77
C ARG A 23 -2.19 14.63 -5.07
N MET A 24 -1.78 15.63 -4.28
CA MET A 24 -0.48 16.28 -4.42
C MET A 24 0.67 15.30 -4.14
N ILE A 25 0.54 14.43 -3.14
CA ILE A 25 1.52 13.38 -2.86
C ILE A 25 1.66 12.42 -4.04
N LEU A 26 0.54 11.94 -4.60
CA LEU A 26 0.54 11.01 -5.73
C LEU A 26 1.14 11.62 -7.00
N ASN A 27 0.79 12.86 -7.30
CA ASN A 27 1.25 13.56 -8.52
C ASN A 27 2.62 14.23 -8.35
N GLY A 28 3.09 14.42 -7.12
CA GLY A 28 4.37 15.04 -6.80
C GLY A 28 5.58 14.17 -7.10
N SER A 29 6.77 14.77 -7.00
CA SER A 29 8.06 14.10 -7.17
C SER A 29 8.68 13.61 -5.86
N ASP A 30 8.11 13.98 -4.71
CA ASP A 30 8.65 13.65 -3.39
C ASP A 30 8.42 12.18 -3.02
N GLN A 31 9.49 11.40 -3.13
CA GLN A 31 9.48 9.96 -2.83
C GLN A 31 9.22 9.67 -1.35
N LYS A 32 9.61 10.56 -0.43
CA LYS A 32 9.38 10.32 1.02
C LYS A 32 7.90 10.36 1.34
N HIS A 33 7.19 11.36 0.81
CA HIS A 33 5.75 11.47 0.99
C HIS A 33 4.99 10.31 0.34
N LYS A 34 5.42 9.87 -0.86
CA LYS A 34 4.83 8.69 -1.52
C LYS A 34 5.04 7.41 -0.71
N THR A 35 6.25 7.19 -0.20
CA THR A 35 6.55 6.04 0.67
C THR A 35 5.73 6.09 1.95
N SER A 36 5.56 7.28 2.54
CA SER A 36 4.68 7.44 3.70
C SER A 36 3.22 7.05 3.38
N LEU A 37 2.68 7.49 2.24
CA LEU A 37 1.35 7.10 1.79
C LEU A 37 1.22 5.58 1.56
N LEU A 38 2.21 4.96 0.91
CA LEU A 38 2.24 3.50 0.73
C LEU A 38 2.18 2.77 2.06
N ASN A 39 2.99 3.20 3.04
CA ASN A 39 3.02 2.59 4.36
C ASN A 39 1.66 2.69 5.05
N LYS A 40 1.02 3.87 5.01
CA LYS A 40 -0.30 4.05 5.60
C LYS A 40 -1.38 3.21 4.90
N ILE A 41 -1.30 3.01 3.57
CA ILE A 41 -2.17 2.10 2.81
C ILE A 41 -1.95 0.63 3.22
N LEU A 42 -0.69 0.19 3.31
CA LEU A 42 -0.34 -1.15 3.77
C LEU A 42 -0.83 -1.39 5.20
N GLU A 43 -0.77 -0.39 6.07
CA GLU A 43 -1.21 -0.50 7.46
C GLU A 43 -2.73 -0.52 7.61
N ASN A 44 -3.44 0.37 6.91
CA ASN A 44 -4.80 0.73 7.33
C ASN A 44 -5.87 0.58 6.25
N SER A 45 -5.51 0.55 4.96
CA SER A 45 -6.53 0.53 3.89
C SER A 45 -7.39 -0.73 3.91
N THR A 46 -8.70 -0.58 3.82
CA THR A 46 -9.63 -1.69 3.62
C THR A 46 -9.68 -2.19 2.17
N LYS A 47 -9.34 -1.33 1.20
CA LYS A 47 -9.28 -1.66 -0.25
C LYS A 47 -7.83 -1.68 -0.75
N LEU A 48 -6.99 -2.49 -0.11
CA LEU A 48 -5.54 -2.54 -0.34
C LEU A 48 -5.14 -2.50 -1.82
N LEU A 49 -5.54 -3.50 -2.61
CA LEU A 49 -5.11 -3.62 -4.01
C LEU A 49 -5.59 -2.43 -4.86
N LEU A 50 -6.82 -1.96 -4.65
CA LEU A 50 -7.35 -0.79 -5.36
C LEU A 50 -6.54 0.48 -5.06
N ASP A 51 -6.12 0.67 -3.81
CA ASP A 51 -5.37 1.86 -3.41
C ASP A 51 -3.91 1.81 -3.85
N LEU A 52 -3.32 0.62 -3.92
CA LEU A 52 -1.98 0.43 -4.46
C LEU A 52 -1.91 0.74 -5.96
N GLN A 53 -3.00 0.55 -6.72
CA GLN A 53 -3.08 0.94 -8.14
C GLN A 53 -2.98 2.45 -8.37
N LEU A 54 -3.02 3.29 -7.33
CA LEU A 54 -2.80 4.73 -7.45
C LEU A 54 -1.35 5.09 -7.77
N PHE A 55 -0.42 4.17 -7.51
CA PHE A 55 0.99 4.35 -7.85
C PHE A 55 1.29 3.78 -9.24
N PRO A 56 2.16 4.43 -10.05
CA PRO A 56 2.68 3.83 -11.26
C PRO A 56 3.36 2.50 -10.98
N GLU A 57 3.15 1.49 -11.82
CA GLU A 57 3.58 0.10 -11.59
C GLU A 57 5.08 -0.02 -11.23
N LEU A 58 5.96 0.61 -12.01
CA LEU A 58 7.40 0.59 -11.74
C LEU A 58 7.76 1.24 -10.39
N GLN A 59 7.07 2.33 -10.04
CA GLN A 59 7.26 2.99 -8.75
C GLN A 59 6.77 2.11 -7.61
N LEU A 60 5.58 1.51 -7.74
CA LEU A 60 5.02 0.59 -6.76
C LEU A 60 5.96 -0.59 -6.50
N LYS A 61 6.55 -1.16 -7.55
CA LYS A 61 7.52 -2.26 -7.44
C LYS A 61 8.71 -1.88 -6.57
N ILE A 62 9.36 -0.76 -6.89
CA ILE A 62 10.51 -0.25 -6.16
C ILE A 62 10.16 0.03 -4.70
N MET A 63 8.97 0.60 -4.44
CA MET A 63 8.57 0.93 -3.08
C MET A 63 8.24 -0.31 -2.24
N LEU A 64 7.60 -1.32 -2.82
CA LEU A 64 7.33 -2.60 -2.13
C LEU A 64 8.61 -3.40 -1.86
N GLU A 65 9.57 -3.40 -2.79
CA GLU A 65 10.88 -4.03 -2.58
C GLU A 65 11.64 -3.37 -1.43
N ASN A 66 11.58 -2.03 -1.35
CA ASN A 66 12.21 -1.26 -0.27
C ASN A 66 11.40 -1.22 1.04
N PHE A 67 10.17 -1.72 1.06
CA PHE A 67 9.35 -1.76 2.27
C PHE A 67 9.88 -2.80 3.24
N THR A 68 10.46 -2.34 4.35
CA THR A 68 10.83 -3.17 5.48
C THR A 68 9.63 -3.39 6.39
N VAL A 69 9.22 -4.64 6.56
CA VAL A 69 8.14 -4.99 7.47
C VAL A 69 8.58 -4.64 8.91
N PRO A 70 7.88 -3.75 9.62
CA PRO A 70 8.24 -3.39 10.98
C PRO A 70 7.94 -4.55 11.94
N GLN A 71 8.58 -4.54 13.12
CA GLN A 71 8.32 -5.55 14.15
C GLN A 71 6.87 -5.48 14.69
N PHE A 72 6.31 -4.27 14.77
CA PHE A 72 4.93 -4.09 15.16
C PHE A 72 3.99 -4.54 14.04
N LYS A 73 2.97 -5.35 14.37
CA LYS A 73 2.03 -5.96 13.39
C LYS A 73 2.75 -6.68 12.23
N HIS A 74 3.92 -7.27 12.52
CA HIS A 74 4.79 -7.88 11.50
C HIS A 74 4.03 -8.86 10.60
N GLU A 75 3.34 -9.85 11.17
CA GLU A 75 2.62 -10.86 10.40
C GLU A 75 1.54 -10.24 9.48
N TYR A 76 0.76 -9.29 10.01
CA TYR A 76 -0.29 -8.62 9.26
C TYR A 76 0.27 -7.83 8.07
N LEU A 77 1.34 -7.07 8.28
CA LEU A 77 1.97 -6.27 7.23
C LEU A 77 2.74 -7.13 6.23
N TYR A 78 3.41 -8.18 6.69
CA TYR A 78 4.07 -9.16 5.84
C TYR A 78 3.07 -9.82 4.89
N ARG A 79 1.92 -10.29 5.41
CA ARG A 79 0.87 -10.88 4.58
C ARG A 79 0.38 -9.90 3.51
N ARG A 80 0.11 -8.64 3.89
CA ARG A 80 -0.37 -7.61 2.95
C ARG A 80 0.67 -7.26 1.89
N LYS A 81 1.96 -7.18 2.26
CA LYS A 81 3.06 -7.04 1.31
C LYS A 81 3.10 -8.22 0.34
N ASN A 82 3.10 -9.45 0.83
CA ASN A 82 3.18 -10.65 -0.01
C ASN A 82 1.98 -10.78 -0.97
N ILE A 83 0.76 -10.45 -0.52
CA ILE A 83 -0.43 -10.39 -1.38
C ILE A 83 -0.24 -9.34 -2.49
N ALA A 84 0.22 -8.14 -2.15
CA ALA A 84 0.47 -7.09 -3.15
C ALA A 84 1.54 -7.52 -4.16
N GLU A 85 2.65 -8.08 -3.70
CA GLU A 85 3.73 -8.54 -4.57
C GLU A 85 3.31 -9.70 -5.49
N ALA A 86 2.51 -10.64 -4.97
CA ALA A 86 1.96 -11.73 -5.77
C ALA A 86 0.95 -11.22 -6.82
N PHE A 87 0.07 -10.29 -6.42
CA PHE A 87 -0.98 -9.77 -7.31
C PHE A 87 -0.45 -8.87 -8.42
N PHE A 88 0.51 -7.98 -8.12
CA PHE A 88 1.00 -7.00 -9.10
C PHE A 88 2.21 -7.47 -9.91
N PHE A 89 3.01 -8.39 -9.38
CA PHE A 89 4.31 -8.74 -9.98
C PHE A 89 4.53 -10.25 -10.10
N ASP A 90 3.48 -11.05 -9.96
CA ASP A 90 3.53 -12.51 -10.05
C ASP A 90 4.60 -13.16 -9.16
N LYS A 91 4.94 -12.54 -8.02
CA LYS A 91 5.84 -13.14 -7.03
C LYS A 91 5.15 -14.32 -6.35
N ASN A 92 5.95 -15.22 -5.79
CA ASN A 92 5.43 -16.37 -5.05
C ASN A 92 4.57 -15.91 -3.87
N LEU A 93 3.33 -16.40 -3.83
CA LEU A 93 2.44 -16.25 -2.70
C LEU A 93 2.91 -17.22 -1.61
N GLU A 94 3.44 -16.69 -0.51
CA GLU A 94 4.01 -17.48 0.59
C GLU A 94 2.94 -17.86 1.62
N ILE A 95 1.78 -17.23 1.57
CA ILE A 95 0.65 -17.44 2.48
C ILE A 95 -0.11 -18.71 2.10
N ASP A 96 0.08 -19.78 2.86
CA ASP A 96 -0.48 -21.10 2.57
C ASP A 96 -2.00 -21.10 2.37
N GLU A 97 -2.74 -20.36 3.20
CA GLU A 97 -4.21 -20.25 3.13
C GLU A 97 -4.74 -19.63 1.83
N LEU A 98 -3.89 -18.89 1.12
CA LEU A 98 -4.26 -18.19 -0.12
C LEU A 98 -3.70 -18.89 -1.37
N LYS A 99 -2.85 -19.91 -1.21
CA LYS A 99 -2.34 -20.70 -2.33
C LYS A 99 -3.47 -21.51 -2.94
N TRP A 100 -3.55 -21.53 -4.27
CA TRP A 100 -4.45 -22.44 -4.96
C TRP A 100 -4.02 -23.88 -4.68
N GLN A 101 -4.90 -24.68 -4.08
CA GLN A 101 -4.66 -26.11 -3.95
C GLN A 101 -4.96 -26.77 -5.30
N ALA A 102 -3.96 -27.47 -5.84
CA ALA A 102 -4.07 -28.22 -7.08
C ALA A 102 -4.94 -29.47 -6.94
#